data_AF-A0A165KN62-F1
#
_entry.id   AF-A0A165KN62-F1
#
_cell.length_a   1.000
_cell.length_b   1.000
_cell.length_c   1.000
_cell.angle_alpha   90.00
_cell.angle_beta   90.00
_cell.angle_gamma   90.00
#
_symmetry.space_group_name_H-M   'P 1'
#
loop_
_entity.id
_entity.type
_entity.pdbx_description
1 polymer ?
#
loop_
_entity_poly.entity_id
_entity_poly.type
_entity_poly.pdbx_seq_one_letter_code
_entity_poly.pdbx_strand_id
1 'polypeptide(L)'
;MLNTFSGGGLTNYSILAMGVSPYITAQIIVQLLQMDIVPKFVEWGKQGEVGRRKLNQATRWLTIVLAFVQSIGITAGFNSLSQLKLVNNPSISTYLTIGVILTGGAMLTTWMGDMITDRGIGNGVSIIIFAGIIARMPTSIYQIYQEQFVNVSQSDWWKSGLFVVGLALLVLIIVMFVTWVEQANDRIPIQYTRRAAGAPDSSYLPLKVNVAGVIPVIFASSFIATPQTILLGFQSSHGDETWYTVLSNIFNMQSTTGAILYTILIVLFTFFYAFVQVNPEKLSKNLQKQGSYIPGVWPGKDTQDWVSKLLMRLSTVGALYLGLISLIPLLASDIWGLDESIGLGGTSLLIVVGVALETIRQIKGLMMKRDYVGFIR
;
A
#
# COMPACT_ATOMS: atom_id res chain seq x y z
N MET A 1 -9.91 -1.18 -9.54
CA MET A 1 -8.97 -0.71 -8.49
C MET A 1 -9.56 0.30 -7.51
N LEU A 2 -10.22 1.40 -7.95
CA LEU A 2 -10.82 2.37 -7.01
C LEU A 2 -11.71 1.71 -5.94
N ASN A 3 -12.54 0.74 -6.35
CA ASN A 3 -13.39 -0.05 -5.44
C ASN A 3 -12.63 -0.93 -4.44
N THR A 4 -11.38 -1.29 -4.71
CA THR A 4 -10.58 -2.14 -3.82
C THR A 4 -10.00 -1.33 -2.67
N PHE A 5 -9.55 -0.11 -2.94
CA PHE A 5 -9.05 0.80 -1.90
C PHE A 5 -10.16 1.50 -1.11
N SER A 6 -11.38 1.61 -1.67
CA SER A 6 -12.56 2.13 -0.97
C SER A 6 -13.43 1.06 -0.32
N GLY A 7 -13.04 -0.22 -0.36
CA GLY A 7 -13.81 -1.33 0.22
C GLY A 7 -15.20 -1.52 -0.41
N GLY A 8 -15.37 -1.15 -1.69
CA GLY A 8 -16.67 -1.18 -2.37
C GLY A 8 -17.54 0.05 -2.11
N GLY A 9 -17.05 1.06 -1.38
CA GLY A 9 -17.83 2.27 -1.10
C GLY A 9 -18.30 3.01 -2.36
N LEU A 10 -17.57 2.86 -3.47
CA LEU A 10 -17.88 3.48 -4.76
C LEU A 10 -18.86 2.65 -5.61
N THR A 11 -18.99 1.32 -5.41
CA THR A 11 -20.08 0.55 -6.07
C THR A 11 -21.46 0.95 -5.55
N ASN A 12 -21.54 1.34 -4.27
CA ASN A 12 -22.78 1.76 -3.62
C ASN A 12 -22.93 3.28 -3.54
N TYR A 13 -21.99 4.07 -4.07
CA TYR A 13 -21.94 5.54 -3.94
C TYR A 13 -22.22 6.03 -2.51
N SER A 14 -21.60 5.37 -1.53
CA SER A 14 -21.77 5.70 -0.11
C SER A 14 -21.07 7.02 0.26
N ILE A 15 -21.40 7.59 1.43
CA ILE A 15 -20.68 8.75 1.98
C ILE A 15 -19.17 8.47 2.11
N LEU A 16 -18.80 7.20 2.31
CA LEU A 16 -17.42 6.74 2.44
C LEU A 16 -16.81 6.26 1.11
N ALA A 17 -17.40 6.63 -0.04
CA ALA A 17 -17.01 6.09 -1.35
C ALA A 17 -15.54 6.29 -1.74
N MET A 18 -14.90 7.35 -1.24
CA MET A 18 -13.48 7.61 -1.49
C MET A 18 -12.54 6.87 -0.51
N GLY A 19 -13.08 6.39 0.61
CA GLY A 19 -12.34 5.75 1.69
C GLY A 19 -11.14 6.58 2.15
N VAL A 20 -9.99 5.91 2.27
CA VAL A 20 -8.71 6.50 2.68
C VAL A 20 -7.80 6.86 1.49
N SER A 21 -8.23 6.63 0.25
CA SER A 21 -7.40 6.84 -0.94
C SER A 21 -6.84 8.27 -1.05
N PRO A 22 -7.59 9.35 -0.83
CA PRO A 22 -7.06 10.71 -0.95
C PRO A 22 -5.97 11.01 0.09
N TYR A 23 -6.10 10.42 1.28
CA TYR A 23 -5.12 10.57 2.35
C TYR A 23 -3.82 9.84 2.03
N ILE A 24 -3.90 8.64 1.46
CA ILE A 24 -2.73 7.89 1.01
C ILE A 24 -1.97 8.71 -0.04
N THR A 25 -2.67 9.23 -1.05
CA THR A 25 -2.06 10.09 -2.07
C THR A 25 -1.43 11.34 -1.45
N ALA A 26 -2.10 11.97 -0.49
CA ALA A 26 -1.55 13.13 0.20
C ALA A 26 -0.29 12.81 1.02
N GLN A 27 -0.30 11.68 1.72
CA GLN A 27 0.81 11.21 2.53
C GLN A 27 2.01 10.88 1.65
N ILE A 28 1.79 10.29 0.47
CA ILE A 28 2.82 10.05 -0.54
C ILE A 28 3.48 11.37 -0.95
N ILE A 29 2.69 12.36 -1.35
CA ILE A 29 3.20 13.66 -1.77
C ILE A 29 4.03 14.30 -0.66
N VAL A 30 3.53 14.30 0.58
CA VAL A 30 4.26 14.87 1.72
C VAL A 30 5.55 14.10 2.03
N GLN A 31 5.57 12.77 1.88
CA GLN A 31 6.79 11.97 2.04
C GLN A 31 7.82 12.26 0.94
N LEU A 32 7.40 12.42 -0.31
CA LEU A 32 8.28 12.81 -1.41
C LEU A 32 8.88 14.21 -1.17
N LEU A 33 8.07 15.16 -0.73
CA LEU A 33 8.52 16.53 -0.44
C LEU A 33 9.48 16.62 0.76
N GLN A 34 9.45 15.64 1.69
CA GLN A 34 10.39 15.55 2.81
C GLN A 34 11.82 15.17 2.40
N MET A 35 12.05 14.79 1.14
CA MET A 35 13.36 14.34 0.66
C MET A 35 14.14 15.48 0.01
N ASP A 36 14.45 16.49 0.79
CA ASP A 36 15.31 17.62 0.39
C ASP A 36 14.77 18.47 -0.78
N ILE A 37 13.52 18.25 -1.20
CA ILE A 37 12.80 19.14 -2.13
C ILE A 37 12.31 20.37 -1.37
N VAL A 38 11.69 20.16 -0.20
CA VAL A 38 11.17 21.24 0.64
C VAL A 38 11.93 21.26 1.97
N PRO A 39 12.84 22.25 2.20
CA PRO A 39 13.70 22.27 3.39
C PRO A 39 12.90 22.31 4.70
N LYS A 40 11.76 23.01 4.72
CA LYS A 40 10.87 23.02 5.89
C LYS A 40 10.33 21.64 6.27
N PHE A 41 10.02 20.79 5.28
CA PHE A 41 9.50 19.45 5.55
C PHE A 41 10.61 18.52 6.03
N VAL A 42 11.83 18.69 5.51
CA VAL A 42 13.03 18.00 6.01
C VAL A 42 13.31 18.36 7.46
N GLU A 43 13.24 19.65 7.80
CA GLU A 43 13.43 20.16 9.17
C GLU A 43 12.39 19.57 10.12
N TRP A 44 11.11 19.57 9.73
CA TRP A 44 10.05 18.93 10.53
C TRP A 44 10.28 17.42 10.66
N GLY A 45 10.82 16.76 9.64
CA GLY A 45 11.25 15.35 9.74
C GLY A 45 12.37 15.11 10.76
N LYS A 46 13.20 16.12 11.06
CA LYS A 46 14.30 16.06 12.04
C LYS A 46 13.90 16.48 13.45
N GLN A 47 12.79 17.21 13.62
CA GLN A 47 12.29 17.74 14.92
C GLN A 47 11.55 16.71 15.79
N GLY A 48 11.62 15.42 15.46
CA GLY A 48 10.98 14.36 16.23
C GLY A 48 9.45 14.44 16.19
N GLU A 49 8.80 14.31 17.35
CA GLU A 49 7.35 14.16 17.42
C GLU A 49 6.58 15.45 17.07
N VAL A 50 7.09 16.62 17.48
CA VAL A 50 6.48 17.92 17.17
C VAL A 50 6.48 18.16 15.66
N GLY A 51 7.58 17.83 14.98
CA GLY A 51 7.68 17.96 13.53
C GLY A 51 6.80 16.95 12.78
N ARG A 52 6.70 15.71 13.27
CA ARG A 52 5.74 14.72 12.75
C ARG A 52 4.29 15.22 12.82
N ARG A 53 3.89 15.89 13.92
CA ARG A 53 2.55 16.48 14.03
C ARG A 53 2.30 17.56 12.95
N LYS A 54 3.29 18.41 12.66
CA LYS A 54 3.20 19.42 11.58
C LYS A 54 3.07 18.77 10.19
N LEU A 55 3.86 17.74 9.91
CA LEU A 55 3.77 16.99 8.65
C LEU A 55 2.43 16.29 8.48
N ASN A 56 1.89 15.72 9.56
CA ASN A 56 0.56 15.12 9.56
C ASN A 56 -0.52 16.19 9.30
N GLN A 57 -0.39 17.39 9.88
CA GLN A 57 -1.32 18.48 9.62
C GLN A 57 -1.28 18.95 8.15
N ALA A 58 -0.08 19.08 7.58
CA ALA A 58 0.08 19.38 6.15
C ALA A 58 -0.56 18.29 5.26
N THR A 59 -0.36 17.02 5.63
CA THR A 59 -0.98 15.87 4.94
C THR A 59 -2.51 15.97 4.97
N ARG A 60 -3.11 16.34 6.11
CA ARG A 60 -4.58 16.52 6.24
C ARG A 60 -5.11 17.63 5.35
N TRP A 61 -4.46 18.80 5.36
CA TRP A 61 -4.87 19.91 4.49
C TRP A 61 -4.80 19.52 3.01
N LEU A 62 -3.75 18.83 2.61
CA LEU A 62 -3.59 18.35 1.25
C LEU A 62 -4.62 17.25 0.91
N THR A 63 -4.97 16.40 1.88
CA THR A 63 -6.05 15.42 1.75
C THR A 63 -7.40 16.07 1.45
N ILE A 64 -7.75 17.16 2.14
CA ILE A 64 -9.01 17.88 1.91
C ILE A 64 -9.08 18.39 0.47
N VAL A 65 -8.01 19.03 0.00
CA VAL A 65 -7.94 19.58 -1.36
C VAL A 65 -8.02 18.46 -2.40
N LEU A 66 -7.24 17.40 -2.22
CA LEU A 66 -7.25 16.26 -3.15
C LEU A 66 -8.59 15.54 -3.15
N ALA A 67 -9.18 15.30 -1.98
CA ALA A 67 -10.48 14.64 -1.87
C ALA A 67 -11.56 15.47 -2.57
N PHE A 68 -11.54 16.80 -2.41
CA PHE A 68 -12.48 17.68 -3.07
C PHE A 68 -12.35 17.63 -4.59
N VAL A 69 -11.14 17.78 -5.13
CA VAL A 69 -10.92 17.72 -6.59
C VAL A 69 -11.22 16.33 -7.15
N GLN A 70 -10.76 15.28 -6.48
CA GLN A 70 -10.94 13.89 -6.92
C GLN A 70 -12.42 13.47 -6.85
N SER A 71 -13.18 13.93 -5.84
CA SER A 71 -14.61 13.62 -5.72
C SER A 71 -15.42 14.16 -6.88
N ILE A 72 -15.14 15.41 -7.29
CA ILE A 72 -15.77 16.04 -8.45
C ILE A 72 -15.38 15.29 -9.73
N GLY A 73 -14.09 14.98 -9.90
CA GLY A 73 -13.60 14.24 -11.07
C GLY A 73 -14.24 12.86 -11.22
N ILE A 74 -14.30 12.09 -10.13
CA ILE A 74 -14.95 10.77 -10.13
C ILE A 74 -16.45 10.91 -10.42
N THR A 75 -17.15 11.83 -9.76
CA THR A 75 -18.60 11.99 -9.94
C THR A 75 -18.95 12.43 -11.37
N ALA A 76 -18.21 13.37 -11.93
CA ALA A 76 -18.40 13.83 -13.30
C ALA A 76 -18.06 12.73 -14.32
N GLY A 77 -16.94 12.01 -14.13
CA GLY A 77 -16.55 10.90 -14.98
C GLY A 77 -17.58 9.77 -14.98
N PHE A 78 -18.04 9.34 -13.81
CA PHE A 78 -19.06 8.29 -13.71
C PHE A 78 -20.41 8.69 -14.29
N ASN A 79 -20.84 9.94 -14.12
CA ASN A 79 -22.08 10.42 -14.73
C ASN A 79 -21.99 10.51 -16.26
N SER A 80 -20.77 10.60 -16.81
CA SER A 80 -20.50 10.54 -18.25
C SER A 80 -20.45 9.11 -18.79
N LEU A 81 -19.77 8.19 -18.09
CA LEU A 81 -19.69 6.77 -18.50
C LEU A 81 -21.00 6.01 -18.32
N SER A 82 -21.69 6.28 -17.20
CA SER A 82 -22.94 5.62 -16.89
C SER A 82 -24.03 6.35 -17.65
N GLN A 83 -24.47 5.81 -18.79
CA GLN A 83 -25.69 6.26 -19.47
C GLN A 83 -26.93 6.24 -18.54
N LEU A 84 -26.81 5.59 -17.37
CA LEU A 84 -27.69 5.76 -16.23
C LEU A 84 -27.38 7.12 -15.59
N LYS A 85 -28.29 8.08 -15.69
CA LYS A 85 -28.25 9.40 -15.04
C LYS A 85 -28.03 9.27 -13.52
N LEU A 86 -26.79 9.04 -13.09
CA LEU A 86 -26.40 8.89 -11.68
C LEU A 86 -26.70 10.17 -10.90
N VAL A 87 -26.64 11.31 -11.59
CA VAL A 87 -27.05 12.61 -11.06
C VAL A 87 -28.29 13.07 -11.81
N ASN A 88 -29.44 13.11 -11.14
CA ASN A 88 -30.72 13.51 -11.73
C ASN A 88 -30.66 14.90 -12.38
N ASN A 89 -29.96 15.85 -11.74
CA ASN A 89 -29.75 17.22 -12.23
C ASN A 89 -28.24 17.54 -12.25
N PRO A 90 -27.52 17.29 -13.36
CA PRO A 90 -26.10 17.60 -13.45
C PRO A 90 -25.89 19.12 -13.54
N SER A 91 -25.71 19.77 -12.40
CA SER A 91 -25.34 21.18 -12.29
C SER A 91 -24.02 21.34 -11.55
N ILE A 92 -23.30 22.44 -11.81
CA ILE A 92 -22.05 22.78 -11.11
C ILE A 92 -22.29 22.81 -9.58
N SER A 93 -23.45 23.33 -9.14
CA SER A 93 -23.85 23.35 -7.73
C SER A 93 -24.03 21.94 -7.15
N THR A 94 -24.58 21.02 -7.92
CA THR A 94 -24.75 19.61 -7.52
C THR A 94 -23.41 18.91 -7.37
N TYR A 95 -22.47 19.10 -8.31
CA TYR A 95 -21.13 18.52 -8.18
C TYR A 95 -20.34 19.10 -7.00
N LEU A 96 -20.47 20.40 -6.72
CA LEU A 96 -19.88 21.02 -5.53
C LEU A 96 -20.46 20.42 -4.25
N THR A 97 -21.77 20.21 -4.19
CA THR A 97 -22.45 19.62 -3.02
C THR A 97 -21.98 18.18 -2.78
N ILE A 98 -21.96 17.36 -3.84
CA ILE A 98 -21.43 15.98 -3.76
C ILE A 98 -19.96 15.99 -3.35
N GLY A 99 -19.17 16.93 -3.87
CA GLY A 99 -17.77 17.05 -3.54
C GLY A 99 -17.52 17.36 -2.07
N VAL A 100 -18.32 18.27 -1.48
CA VAL A 100 -18.27 18.54 -0.03
C VAL A 100 -18.66 17.31 0.79
N ILE A 101 -19.72 16.59 0.41
CA ILE A 101 -20.19 15.40 1.14
C ILE A 101 -19.14 14.28 1.11
N LEU A 102 -18.59 13.96 -0.07
CA LEU A 102 -17.57 12.93 -0.21
C LEU A 102 -16.25 13.31 0.46
N THR A 103 -15.87 14.60 0.43
CA THR A 103 -14.73 15.11 1.18
C THR A 103 -14.96 14.97 2.68
N GLY A 104 -16.16 15.28 3.17
CA GLY A 104 -16.56 15.05 4.56
C GLY A 104 -16.44 13.58 4.97
N GLY A 105 -16.88 12.65 4.12
CA GLY A 105 -16.74 11.21 4.35
C GLY A 105 -15.30 10.71 4.35
N ALA A 106 -14.45 11.22 3.44
CA ALA A 106 -13.02 10.92 3.44
C ALA A 106 -12.32 11.45 4.72
N MET A 107 -12.69 12.66 5.17
CA MET A 107 -12.19 13.23 6.42
C MET A 107 -12.69 12.48 7.66
N LEU A 108 -13.92 11.99 7.65
CA LEU A 108 -14.44 11.11 8.70
C LEU A 108 -13.63 9.80 8.76
N THR A 109 -13.37 9.18 7.60
CA THR A 109 -12.62 7.92 7.51
C THR A 109 -11.19 8.09 8.02
N THR A 110 -10.52 9.18 7.63
CA THR A 110 -9.16 9.49 8.13
C THR A 110 -9.15 9.75 9.62
N TRP A 111 -10.13 10.49 10.15
CA TRP A 111 -10.29 10.69 11.59
C TRP A 111 -10.50 9.37 12.34
N MET A 112 -11.31 8.45 11.80
CA MET A 112 -11.45 7.11 12.36
C MET A 112 -10.11 6.35 12.36
N GLY A 113 -9.32 6.49 11.29
CA GLY A 113 -7.97 5.91 11.21
C GLY A 113 -7.03 6.45 12.29
N ASP A 114 -7.09 7.75 12.59
CA ASP A 114 -6.33 8.33 13.68
C ASP A 114 -6.78 7.80 15.04
N MET A 115 -8.09 7.73 15.28
CA MET A 115 -8.64 7.21 16.53
C MET A 115 -8.26 5.74 16.76
N ILE A 116 -8.22 4.92 15.69
CA ILE A 116 -7.72 3.55 15.77
C ILE A 116 -6.22 3.52 16.08
N THR A 117 -5.43 4.46 15.55
CA THR A 117 -3.99 4.54 15.84
C THR A 117 -3.72 4.97 17.28
N ASP A 118 -4.49 5.93 17.80
CA ASP A 118 -4.31 6.49 19.15
C ASP A 118 -4.85 5.56 20.25
N ARG A 119 -6.02 4.95 20.04
CA ARG A 119 -6.73 4.16 21.06
C ARG A 119 -6.79 2.67 20.77
N GLY A 120 -6.48 2.27 19.55
CA GLY A 120 -6.54 0.88 19.10
C GLY A 120 -5.16 0.22 19.02
N ILE A 121 -5.06 -0.75 18.12
CA ILE A 121 -3.84 -1.51 17.84
C ILE A 121 -3.53 -1.28 16.36
N GLY A 122 -2.26 -1.21 15.99
CA GLY A 122 -1.84 -1.07 14.60
C GLY A 122 -1.81 0.37 14.10
N ASN A 123 -1.50 0.51 12.82
CA ASN A 123 -1.71 1.74 12.06
C ASN A 123 -3.16 1.75 11.57
N GLY A 124 -3.96 2.71 12.05
CA GLY A 124 -5.39 2.71 11.79
C GLY A 124 -5.77 2.90 10.32
N VAL A 125 -4.97 3.66 9.54
CA VAL A 125 -5.18 3.77 8.09
C VAL A 125 -5.00 2.40 7.42
N SER A 126 -3.95 1.67 7.79
CA SER A 126 -3.69 0.33 7.28
C SER A 126 -4.80 -0.66 7.65
N ILE A 127 -5.35 -0.57 8.86
CA ILE A 127 -6.45 -1.41 9.33
C ILE A 127 -7.76 -1.12 8.58
N ILE A 128 -8.04 0.15 8.26
CA ILE A 128 -9.22 0.49 7.46
C ILE A 128 -9.11 -0.12 6.06
N ILE A 129 -7.94 -0.06 5.42
CA ILE A 129 -7.72 -0.68 4.10
C ILE A 129 -7.86 -2.21 4.22
N PHE A 130 -7.25 -2.81 5.24
CA PHE A 130 -7.37 -4.24 5.53
C PHE A 130 -8.83 -4.68 5.69
N ALA A 131 -9.61 -3.95 6.49
CA ALA A 131 -11.02 -4.22 6.69
C ALA A 131 -11.82 -4.07 5.40
N GLY A 132 -11.53 -3.05 4.57
CA GLY A 132 -12.19 -2.84 3.29
C GLY A 132 -11.93 -3.95 2.27
N ILE A 133 -10.71 -4.49 2.24
CA ILE A 133 -10.36 -5.64 1.37
C ILE A 133 -11.09 -6.90 1.86
N ILE A 134 -11.04 -7.19 3.16
CA ILE A 134 -11.64 -8.40 3.72
C ILE A 134 -13.17 -8.36 3.63
N ALA A 135 -13.80 -7.19 3.78
CA ALA A 135 -15.25 -7.04 3.65
C ALA A 135 -15.78 -7.47 2.27
N ARG A 136 -14.94 -7.42 1.22
CA ARG A 136 -15.30 -7.86 -0.14
C ARG A 136 -15.05 -9.35 -0.39
N MET A 137 -14.27 -10.01 0.46
CA MET A 137 -13.93 -11.42 0.29
C MET A 137 -15.16 -12.35 0.32
N PRO A 138 -16.14 -12.19 1.25
CA PRO A 138 -17.36 -13.00 1.24
C PRO A 138 -18.16 -12.87 -0.06
N THR A 139 -18.29 -11.65 -0.59
CA THR A 139 -19.00 -11.41 -1.85
C THR A 139 -18.28 -12.06 -3.03
N SER A 140 -16.94 -11.99 -3.08
CA SER A 140 -16.15 -12.64 -4.13
C SER A 140 -16.25 -14.17 -4.07
N ILE A 141 -16.24 -14.77 -2.87
CA ILE A 141 -16.43 -16.22 -2.70
C ILE A 141 -17.83 -16.63 -3.18
N TYR A 142 -18.85 -15.84 -2.86
CA TYR A 142 -20.21 -16.09 -3.32
C TYR A 142 -20.36 -15.99 -4.84
N GLN A 143 -19.69 -15.02 -5.49
CA GLN A 143 -19.65 -14.90 -6.95
C GLN A 143 -18.99 -16.12 -7.60
N ILE A 144 -17.83 -16.56 -7.09
CA ILE A 144 -17.17 -17.79 -7.56
C ILE A 144 -18.11 -18.98 -7.41
N TYR A 145 -18.84 -19.07 -6.29
CA TYR A 145 -19.80 -20.15 -6.08
C TYR A 145 -20.94 -20.13 -7.12
N GLN A 146 -21.50 -18.95 -7.41
CA GLN A 146 -22.55 -18.83 -8.43
C GLN A 146 -22.05 -19.16 -9.84
N GLU A 147 -20.90 -18.60 -10.22
CA GLU A 147 -20.32 -18.78 -11.55
C GLU A 147 -19.88 -20.21 -11.81
N GLN A 148 -19.34 -20.90 -10.81
CA GLN A 148 -18.74 -22.22 -10.98
C GLN A 148 -19.70 -23.37 -10.67
N PHE A 149 -20.68 -23.20 -9.78
CA PHE A 149 -21.60 -24.28 -9.36
C PHE A 149 -23.06 -24.08 -9.74
N VAL A 150 -23.54 -22.83 -9.88
CA VAL A 150 -24.97 -22.55 -10.13
C VAL A 150 -25.26 -22.30 -11.61
N ASN A 151 -24.40 -21.54 -12.30
CA ASN A 151 -24.59 -21.17 -13.70
C ASN A 151 -24.04 -22.19 -14.71
N VAL A 152 -23.53 -23.34 -14.25
CA VAL A 152 -22.89 -24.37 -15.08
C VAL A 152 -23.73 -25.64 -15.11
N SER A 153 -23.88 -26.23 -16.29
CA SER A 153 -24.52 -27.53 -16.50
C SER A 153 -23.92 -28.61 -15.59
N GLN A 154 -24.78 -29.50 -15.07
CA GLN A 154 -24.43 -30.56 -14.10
C GLN A 154 -23.30 -31.50 -14.57
N SER A 155 -23.02 -31.54 -15.88
CA SER A 155 -21.94 -32.29 -16.52
C SER A 155 -20.53 -31.73 -16.31
N ASP A 156 -20.37 -30.44 -15.98
CA ASP A 156 -19.06 -29.79 -15.82
C ASP A 156 -18.69 -29.52 -14.34
N TRP A 157 -19.51 -29.98 -13.39
CA TRP A 157 -19.26 -29.86 -11.94
C TRP A 157 -17.89 -30.40 -11.51
N TRP A 158 -17.40 -31.44 -12.17
CA TRP A 158 -16.06 -31.98 -11.93
C TRP A 158 -14.94 -30.98 -12.30
N LYS A 159 -15.09 -30.27 -13.43
CA LYS A 159 -14.12 -29.25 -13.87
C LYS A 159 -14.17 -28.02 -12.97
N SER A 160 -15.37 -27.58 -12.58
CA SER A 160 -15.57 -26.48 -11.62
C SER A 160 -14.97 -26.80 -10.25
N GLY A 161 -15.18 -28.02 -9.74
CA GLY A 161 -14.59 -28.47 -8.49
C GLY A 161 -13.05 -28.49 -8.53
N LEU A 162 -12.48 -29.02 -9.61
CA LEU A 162 -11.03 -29.04 -9.81
C LEU A 162 -10.44 -27.62 -9.91
N PHE A 163 -11.14 -26.70 -10.57
CA PHE A 163 -10.76 -25.29 -10.68
C PHE A 163 -10.74 -24.60 -9.31
N VAL A 164 -11.79 -24.76 -8.51
CA VAL A 164 -11.90 -24.14 -7.17
C VAL A 164 -10.82 -24.69 -6.23
N VAL A 165 -10.57 -26.00 -6.25
CA VAL A 165 -9.48 -26.62 -5.47
C VAL A 165 -8.12 -26.11 -5.94
N GLY A 166 -7.89 -26.01 -7.25
CA GLY A 166 -6.66 -25.45 -7.83
C GLY A 166 -6.43 -24.01 -7.42
N LEU A 167 -7.48 -23.17 -7.48
CA LEU A 167 -7.44 -21.78 -7.04
C LEU A 167 -7.12 -21.66 -5.55
N ALA A 168 -7.79 -22.44 -4.70
CA ALA A 168 -7.53 -22.45 -3.25
C ALA A 168 -6.09 -22.85 -2.92
N LEU A 169 -5.56 -23.87 -3.61
CA LEU A 169 -4.19 -24.34 -3.45
C LEU A 169 -3.19 -23.26 -3.90
N LEU A 170 -3.44 -22.61 -5.03
CA LEU A 170 -2.63 -21.49 -5.52
C LEU A 170 -2.62 -20.31 -4.54
N VAL A 171 -3.78 -19.92 -4.01
CA VAL A 171 -3.87 -18.84 -2.99
C VAL A 171 -3.07 -19.21 -1.75
N LEU A 172 -3.17 -20.46 -1.27
CA LEU A 172 -2.42 -20.95 -0.12
C LEU A 172 -0.91 -20.88 -0.37
N ILE A 173 -0.44 -21.32 -1.54
CA ILE A 173 0.97 -21.22 -1.94
C ILE A 173 1.43 -19.76 -1.92
N ILE A 174 0.66 -18.85 -2.51
CA ILE A 174 1.02 -17.43 -2.55
C ILE A 174 1.08 -16.85 -1.14
N VAL A 175 0.10 -17.12 -0.28
CA VAL A 175 0.11 -16.64 1.11
C VAL A 175 1.31 -17.20 1.88
N MET A 176 1.64 -18.48 1.71
CA MET A 176 2.80 -19.10 2.33
C MET A 176 4.11 -18.45 1.85
N PHE A 177 4.23 -18.22 0.55
CA PHE A 177 5.39 -17.56 -0.04
C PHE A 177 5.54 -16.10 0.46
N VAL A 178 4.46 -15.32 0.45
CA VAL A 178 4.43 -13.94 0.93
C VAL A 178 4.79 -13.85 2.41
N THR A 179 4.18 -14.70 3.25
CA THR A 179 4.48 -14.71 4.69
C THR A 179 5.92 -15.11 4.98
N TRP A 180 6.50 -16.04 4.22
CA TRP A 180 7.89 -16.44 4.34
C TRP A 180 8.84 -15.28 4.02
N VAL A 181 8.63 -14.58 2.89
CA VAL A 181 9.47 -13.43 2.51
C VAL A 181 9.33 -12.25 3.49
N GLU A 182 8.10 -11.92 3.94
CA GLU A 182 7.86 -10.82 4.88
C GLU A 182 8.38 -11.05 6.32
N GLN A 183 8.67 -12.31 6.66
CA GLN A 183 9.31 -12.67 7.93
C GLN A 183 10.82 -12.82 7.81
N ALA A 184 11.37 -12.89 6.59
CA ALA A 184 12.79 -13.02 6.36
C ALA A 184 13.53 -11.74 6.77
N ASN A 185 14.51 -11.88 7.66
CA ASN A 185 15.39 -10.81 8.10
C ASN A 185 16.85 -11.20 7.89
N ASP A 186 17.59 -10.32 7.25
CA ASP A 186 19.04 -10.33 7.21
C ASP A 186 19.59 -9.85 8.56
N ARG A 187 20.48 -10.64 9.16
CA ARG A 187 21.03 -10.38 10.51
C ARG A 187 22.45 -9.84 10.36
N ILE A 188 22.58 -8.52 10.41
CA ILE A 188 23.88 -7.87 10.28
C ILE A 188 24.58 -7.88 11.64
N PRO A 189 25.75 -8.52 11.80
CA PRO A 189 26.45 -8.52 13.08
C PRO A 189 26.92 -7.10 13.43
N ILE A 190 26.69 -6.69 14.68
CA ILE A 190 27.18 -5.42 15.22
C ILE A 190 27.97 -5.66 16.51
N GLN A 191 29.01 -4.87 16.71
CA GLN A 191 29.81 -4.87 17.92
C GLN A 191 29.73 -3.51 18.60
N TYR A 192 29.69 -3.52 19.93
CA TYR A 192 29.71 -2.29 20.74
C TYR A 192 31.12 -2.06 21.27
N THR A 193 31.65 -0.85 21.06
CA THR A 193 32.95 -0.38 21.55
C THR A 193 33.07 -0.39 23.07
N ARG A 194 31.96 -0.23 23.79
CA ARG A 194 31.89 -0.35 25.25
C ARG A 194 30.88 -1.43 25.61
N ARG A 195 31.37 -2.59 26.04
CA ARG A 195 30.54 -3.64 26.62
C ARG A 195 30.44 -3.45 28.13
N ALA A 196 29.23 -3.53 28.68
CA ALA A 196 29.05 -3.92 30.08
C ALA A 196 29.41 -5.41 30.20
N ALA A 197 30.10 -5.80 31.27
CA ALA A 197 30.47 -7.20 31.50
C ALA A 197 29.19 -8.07 31.54
N GLY A 198 29.14 -9.13 30.71
CA GLY A 198 28.00 -10.04 30.61
C GLY A 198 27.06 -9.83 29.42
N ALA A 199 27.31 -8.87 28.53
CA ALA A 199 26.50 -8.71 27.32
C ALA A 199 26.72 -9.87 26.32
N PRO A 200 25.66 -10.46 25.72
CA PRO A 200 25.75 -11.61 24.84
C PRO A 200 26.69 -11.38 23.66
N ASP A 201 27.36 -12.46 23.24
CA ASP A 201 28.52 -12.37 22.35
C ASP A 201 28.16 -11.91 20.92
N SER A 202 26.91 -12.10 20.50
CA SER A 202 26.40 -11.79 19.16
C SER A 202 25.21 -10.82 19.21
N SER A 203 25.49 -9.52 19.07
CA SER A 203 24.46 -8.53 18.76
C SER A 203 24.30 -8.43 17.24
N TYR A 204 23.09 -8.23 16.75
CA TYR A 204 22.83 -8.03 15.33
C TYR A 204 21.77 -6.95 15.09
N LEU A 205 21.92 -6.23 13.99
CA LEU A 205 20.93 -5.32 13.44
C LEU A 205 20.06 -6.12 12.43
N PRO A 206 18.77 -6.36 12.72
CA PRO A 206 17.88 -6.99 11.76
C PRO A 206 17.47 -6.00 10.67
N LEU A 207 17.74 -6.34 9.41
CA LEU A 207 17.12 -5.70 8.25
C LEU A 207 16.17 -6.68 7.57
N LYS A 208 14.96 -6.24 7.23
CA LYS A 208 14.05 -7.08 6.45
C LYS A 208 14.61 -7.30 5.04
N VAL A 209 14.34 -8.47 4.45
CA VAL A 209 14.67 -8.72 3.03
C VAL A 209 13.90 -7.74 2.15
N ASN A 210 12.60 -7.57 2.40
CA ASN A 210 11.81 -6.49 1.84
C ASN A 210 11.83 -5.28 2.79
N VAL A 211 12.86 -4.44 2.67
CA VAL A 211 13.00 -3.22 3.47
C VAL A 211 11.80 -2.30 3.28
N ALA A 212 11.33 -2.18 2.04
CA ALA A 212 10.30 -1.22 1.65
C ALA A 212 8.88 -1.64 2.04
N GLY A 213 8.67 -2.91 2.37
CA GLY A 213 7.35 -3.46 2.70
C GLY A 213 6.39 -3.41 1.51
N VAL A 214 5.11 -3.19 1.79
CA VAL A 214 4.03 -3.18 0.78
C VAL A 214 3.81 -1.78 0.18
N ILE A 215 4.42 -0.76 0.78
CA ILE A 215 4.18 0.66 0.46
C ILE A 215 4.52 1.01 -1.01
N PRO A 216 5.64 0.54 -1.61
CA PRO A 216 5.94 0.81 -3.02
C PRO A 216 4.84 0.38 -4.00
N VAL A 217 4.21 -0.76 -3.74
CA VAL A 217 3.15 -1.31 -4.59
C VAL A 217 1.90 -0.42 -4.51
N ILE A 218 1.59 0.08 -3.30
CA ILE A 218 0.52 1.06 -3.10
C ILE A 218 0.85 2.34 -3.88
N PHE A 219 2.08 2.83 -3.81
CA PHE A 219 2.49 4.05 -4.50
C PHE A 219 2.40 3.91 -6.01
N ALA A 220 2.89 2.80 -6.56
CA ALA A 220 2.76 2.48 -7.99
C ALA A 220 1.29 2.45 -8.42
N SER A 221 0.41 1.85 -7.61
CA SER A 221 -1.02 1.78 -7.91
C SER A 221 -1.73 3.14 -7.84
N SER A 222 -1.42 3.97 -6.83
CA SER A 222 -1.96 5.32 -6.71
C SER A 222 -1.43 6.25 -7.80
N PHE A 223 -0.17 6.07 -8.21
CA PHE A 223 0.44 6.84 -9.29
C PHE A 223 -0.25 6.58 -10.63
N ILE A 224 -0.65 5.35 -10.93
CA ILE A 224 -1.41 5.01 -12.15
C ILE A 224 -2.88 5.44 -12.03
N ALA A 225 -3.49 5.22 -10.87
CA ALA A 225 -4.90 5.54 -10.66
C ALA A 225 -5.21 7.04 -10.73
N THR A 226 -4.24 7.91 -10.40
CA THR A 226 -4.47 9.37 -10.37
C THR A 226 -4.68 9.94 -11.79
N PRO A 227 -3.77 9.74 -12.77
CA PRO A 227 -4.01 10.12 -14.16
C PRO A 227 -5.25 9.44 -14.74
N GLN A 228 -5.47 8.15 -14.44
CA GLN A 228 -6.66 7.44 -14.89
C GLN A 228 -7.95 8.14 -14.42
N THR A 229 -7.99 8.59 -13.16
CA THR A 229 -9.15 9.33 -12.61
C THR A 229 -9.36 10.67 -13.31
N ILE A 230 -8.28 11.37 -13.65
CA ILE A 230 -8.35 12.64 -14.39
C ILE A 230 -8.89 12.39 -15.80
N LEU A 231 -8.39 11.35 -16.49
CA LEU A 231 -8.82 10.98 -17.84
C LEU A 231 -10.31 10.64 -17.90
N LEU A 232 -10.88 10.01 -16.87
CA LEU A 232 -12.34 9.75 -16.82
C LEU A 232 -13.18 11.03 -16.98
N GLY A 233 -12.70 12.18 -16.48
CA GLY A 233 -13.38 13.47 -16.64
C GLY A 233 -13.32 14.04 -18.06
N PHE A 234 -12.32 13.64 -18.86
CA PHE A 234 -12.15 14.11 -20.25
C PHE A 234 -12.79 13.19 -21.30
N GLN A 235 -13.24 12.00 -20.89
CA GLN A 235 -13.80 10.98 -21.78
C GLN A 235 -14.98 11.49 -22.62
N SER A 236 -15.89 12.28 -22.04
CA SER A 236 -17.06 12.82 -22.74
C SER A 236 -16.71 13.81 -23.85
N SER A 237 -15.57 14.48 -23.76
CA SER A 237 -15.22 15.59 -24.66
C SER A 237 -14.15 15.21 -25.67
N HIS A 238 -13.24 14.28 -25.34
CA HIS A 238 -12.08 13.92 -26.17
C HIS A 238 -11.86 12.40 -26.27
N GLY A 239 -12.91 11.59 -26.04
CA GLY A 239 -12.81 10.13 -25.94
C GLY A 239 -12.24 9.42 -27.18
N ASP A 240 -12.45 10.01 -28.38
CA ASP A 240 -11.97 9.44 -29.65
C ASP A 240 -10.61 10.00 -30.07
N GLU A 241 -10.03 10.95 -29.32
CA GLU A 241 -8.77 11.56 -29.71
C GLU A 241 -7.58 10.64 -29.45
N THR A 242 -6.61 10.66 -30.36
CA THR A 242 -5.43 9.78 -30.32
C THR A 242 -4.61 9.96 -29.03
N TRP A 243 -4.53 11.17 -28.49
CA TRP A 243 -3.82 11.40 -27.22
C TRP A 243 -4.54 10.74 -26.03
N TYR A 244 -5.88 10.78 -26.03
CA TYR A 244 -6.71 10.22 -24.95
C TYR A 244 -6.60 8.70 -24.94
N THR A 245 -6.73 8.06 -26.11
CA THR A 245 -6.61 6.61 -26.24
C THR A 245 -5.22 6.10 -25.87
N VAL A 246 -4.15 6.82 -26.27
CA VAL A 246 -2.77 6.49 -25.87
C VAL A 246 -2.58 6.62 -24.36
N LEU A 247 -3.02 7.73 -23.75
CA LEU A 247 -2.89 7.96 -22.31
C LEU A 247 -3.74 6.97 -21.49
N SER A 248 -4.95 6.68 -21.93
CA SER A 248 -5.82 5.68 -21.30
C SER A 248 -5.20 4.29 -21.34
N ASN A 249 -4.58 3.91 -22.47
CA ASN A 249 -3.86 2.64 -22.58
C ASN A 249 -2.63 2.57 -21.66
N ILE A 250 -1.83 3.64 -21.57
CA ILE A 250 -0.64 3.70 -20.70
C ILE A 250 -1.02 3.58 -19.22
N PHE A 251 -2.11 4.23 -18.79
CA PHE A 251 -2.56 4.22 -17.40
C PHE A 251 -3.60 3.15 -17.09
N ASN A 252 -3.91 2.25 -18.04
CA ASN A 252 -4.71 1.07 -17.78
C ASN A 252 -3.81 -0.13 -17.47
N MET A 253 -3.88 -0.63 -16.23
CA MET A 253 -3.14 -1.80 -15.77
C MET A 253 -3.49 -3.09 -16.54
N GLN A 254 -4.67 -3.19 -17.14
CA GLN A 254 -5.08 -4.35 -17.94
C GLN A 254 -4.36 -4.41 -19.29
N SER A 255 -3.93 -3.25 -19.80
CA SER A 255 -3.18 -3.24 -21.05
C SER A 255 -1.75 -3.73 -20.80
N THR A 256 -1.17 -4.43 -21.76
CA THR A 256 0.23 -4.87 -21.68
C THR A 256 1.18 -3.69 -21.42
N THR A 257 0.91 -2.53 -22.03
CA THR A 257 1.69 -1.30 -21.84
C THR A 257 1.60 -0.77 -20.41
N GLY A 258 0.39 -0.74 -19.83
CA GLY A 258 0.20 -0.28 -18.46
C GLY A 258 0.71 -1.26 -17.43
N ALA A 259 0.65 -2.57 -17.69
CA ALA A 259 1.29 -3.60 -16.86
C ALA A 259 2.82 -3.45 -16.83
N ILE A 260 3.44 -3.13 -17.96
CA ILE A 260 4.88 -2.82 -18.04
C ILE A 260 5.20 -1.56 -17.24
N LEU A 261 4.45 -0.47 -17.43
CA LEU A 261 4.64 0.77 -16.67
C LEU A 261 4.49 0.51 -15.16
N TYR A 262 3.47 -0.26 -14.77
CA TYR A 262 3.22 -0.63 -13.39
C TYR A 262 4.39 -1.40 -12.78
N THR A 263 4.94 -2.36 -13.51
CA THR A 263 6.12 -3.14 -13.07
C THR A 263 7.33 -2.24 -12.89
N ILE A 264 7.59 -1.34 -13.84
CA ILE A 264 8.70 -0.37 -13.76
C ILE A 264 8.53 0.54 -12.53
N LEU A 265 7.31 1.03 -12.28
CA LEU A 265 7.01 1.86 -11.12
C LEU A 265 7.18 1.09 -9.80
N ILE A 266 6.79 -0.18 -9.71
CA ILE A 266 7.04 -1.01 -8.53
C ILE A 266 8.54 -1.10 -8.28
N VAL A 267 9.34 -1.42 -9.31
CA VAL A 267 10.80 -1.52 -9.18
C VAL A 267 11.36 -0.18 -8.69
N LEU A 268 11.06 0.92 -9.39
CA LEU A 268 11.54 2.26 -9.04
C LEU A 268 11.18 2.65 -7.60
N PHE A 269 9.91 2.50 -7.22
CA PHE A 269 9.45 2.86 -5.87
C PHE A 269 10.02 1.91 -4.80
N THR A 270 10.32 0.66 -5.13
CA THR A 270 10.92 -0.27 -4.15
C THR A 270 12.33 0.17 -3.80
N PHE A 271 13.16 0.47 -4.80
CA PHE A 271 14.50 1.01 -4.56
C PHE A 271 14.41 2.34 -3.82
N PHE A 272 13.61 3.27 -4.36
CA PHE A 272 13.46 4.58 -3.79
C PHE A 272 13.04 4.52 -2.31
N TYR A 273 11.96 3.79 -1.99
CA TYR A 273 11.43 3.74 -0.64
C TYR A 273 12.36 3.01 0.34
N ALA A 274 13.10 1.99 -0.11
CA ALA A 274 14.09 1.32 0.73
C ALA A 274 15.19 2.29 1.23
N PHE A 275 15.71 3.15 0.35
CA PHE A 275 16.70 4.16 0.71
C PHE A 275 16.12 5.25 1.62
N VAL A 276 14.87 5.63 1.40
CA VAL A 276 14.17 6.62 2.24
C VAL A 276 13.97 6.11 3.65
N GLN A 277 13.49 4.87 3.78
CA GLN A 277 13.11 4.30 5.05
C GLN A 277 14.33 4.01 5.93
N VAL A 278 15.39 3.42 5.38
CA VAL A 278 16.58 3.08 6.15
C VAL A 278 17.52 4.26 6.31
N ASN A 279 17.63 5.12 5.29
CA ASN A 279 18.55 6.24 5.21
C ASN A 279 19.97 5.87 5.70
N PRO A 280 20.84 5.34 4.81
CA PRO A 280 22.17 4.84 5.17
C PRO A 280 23.04 5.84 5.96
N GLU A 281 22.91 7.14 5.66
CA GLU A 281 23.66 8.21 6.34
C GLU A 281 23.18 8.39 7.80
N LYS A 282 21.86 8.40 8.02
CA LYS A 282 21.31 8.47 9.38
C LYS A 282 21.63 7.20 10.16
N LEU A 283 21.55 6.02 9.52
CA LEU A 283 21.88 4.76 10.16
C LEU A 283 23.36 4.72 10.61
N SER A 284 24.30 5.11 9.75
CA SER A 284 25.72 5.12 10.11
C SER A 284 26.03 6.10 11.24
N LYS A 285 25.46 7.31 11.19
CA LYS A 285 25.56 8.30 12.28
C LYS A 285 24.98 7.78 13.60
N ASN A 286 23.85 7.07 13.55
CA ASN A 286 23.23 6.49 14.73
C ASN A 286 24.07 5.37 15.33
N LEU A 287 24.63 4.48 14.50
CA LEU A 287 25.55 3.42 14.94
C LEU A 287 26.78 4.02 15.64
N GLN A 288 27.38 5.05 15.04
CA GLN A 288 28.53 5.75 15.61
C GLN A 288 28.18 6.44 16.94
N LYS A 289 27.04 7.14 17.03
CA LYS A 289 26.57 7.77 18.27
C LYS A 289 26.29 6.76 19.39
N GLN A 290 25.83 5.56 19.04
CA GLN A 290 25.61 4.47 19.98
C GLN A 290 26.90 3.71 20.34
N GLY A 291 28.05 4.10 19.78
CA GLY A 291 29.32 3.40 19.98
C GLY A 291 29.30 1.98 19.40
N SER A 292 28.48 1.73 18.40
CA SER A 292 28.37 0.44 17.70
C SER A 292 28.94 0.52 16.29
N TYR A 293 29.51 -0.58 15.80
CA TYR A 293 30.08 -0.68 14.47
C TYR A 293 29.85 -2.07 13.87
N ILE A 294 29.95 -2.15 12.54
CA ILE A 294 29.88 -3.39 11.79
C ILE A 294 31.30 -3.95 11.69
N PRO A 295 31.56 -5.20 12.12
CA PRO A 295 32.88 -5.81 12.00
C PRO A 295 33.38 -5.79 10.55
N GLY A 296 34.62 -5.35 10.34
CA GLY A 296 35.25 -5.28 9.01
C GLY A 296 34.93 -4.02 8.19
N VAL A 297 34.22 -3.04 8.75
CA VAL A 297 33.93 -1.76 8.08
C VAL A 297 34.21 -0.60 9.02
N TRP A 298 34.91 0.44 8.55
CA TRP A 298 35.19 1.61 9.38
C TRP A 298 33.89 2.41 9.68
N PRO A 299 33.71 2.88 10.93
CA PRO A 299 32.57 3.71 11.29
C PRO A 299 32.52 5.02 10.50
N GLY A 300 31.32 5.41 10.05
CA GLY A 300 31.11 6.65 9.30
C GLY A 300 30.78 6.42 7.83
N LYS A 301 31.60 6.96 6.92
CA LYS A 301 31.32 6.94 5.48
C LYS A 301 31.37 5.51 4.89
N ASP A 302 32.35 4.71 5.30
CA ASP A 302 32.46 3.32 4.82
C ASP A 302 31.26 2.48 5.26
N THR A 303 30.76 2.69 6.49
CA THR A 303 29.52 2.06 6.98
C THR A 303 28.32 2.48 6.13
N GLN A 304 28.20 3.77 5.79
CA GLN A 304 27.14 4.26 4.92
C GLN A 304 27.20 3.59 3.53
N ASP A 305 28.39 3.48 2.94
CA ASP A 305 28.55 2.92 1.59
C ASP A 305 28.33 1.41 1.58
N TRP A 306 28.74 0.71 2.64
CA TRP A 306 28.44 -0.70 2.84
C TRP A 306 26.93 -0.96 2.97
N VAL A 307 26.24 -0.18 3.81
CA VAL A 307 24.77 -0.28 3.97
C VAL A 307 24.08 0.05 2.64
N SER A 308 24.56 1.05 1.91
CA SER A 308 23.98 1.42 0.60
C SER A 308 24.09 0.28 -0.42
N LYS A 309 25.24 -0.40 -0.48
CA LYS A 309 25.43 -1.60 -1.32
C LYS A 309 24.53 -2.75 -0.88
N LEU A 310 24.37 -2.96 0.42
CA LEU A 310 23.46 -3.96 0.97
C LEU A 310 22.01 -3.66 0.59
N LEU A 311 21.56 -2.42 0.77
CA LEU A 311 20.21 -2.00 0.39
C LEU A 311 19.96 -2.19 -1.11
N MET A 312 20.95 -1.94 -1.96
CA MET A 312 20.82 -2.21 -3.39
C MET A 312 20.51 -3.69 -3.68
N ARG A 313 21.25 -4.62 -3.04
CA ARG A 313 21.06 -6.08 -3.20
C ARG A 313 19.75 -6.57 -2.59
N LEU A 314 19.37 -6.05 -1.43
CA LEU A 314 18.09 -6.39 -0.81
C LEU A 314 16.93 -5.84 -1.63
N SER A 315 17.06 -4.61 -2.15
CA SER A 315 16.02 -3.98 -2.98
C SER A 315 15.86 -4.67 -4.34
N THR A 316 16.91 -5.24 -4.95
CA THR A 316 16.74 -6.07 -6.17
C THR A 316 15.85 -7.28 -5.90
N VAL A 317 16.05 -7.96 -4.76
CA VAL A 317 15.23 -9.11 -4.37
C VAL A 317 13.81 -8.68 -4.04
N GLY A 318 13.67 -7.60 -3.26
CA GLY A 318 12.38 -7.02 -2.89
C GLY A 318 11.56 -6.56 -4.10
N ALA A 319 12.19 -5.90 -5.07
CA ALA A 319 11.54 -5.40 -6.29
C ALA A 319 11.04 -6.55 -7.17
N LEU A 320 11.84 -7.61 -7.32
CA LEU A 320 11.44 -8.82 -8.03
C LEU A 320 10.27 -9.51 -7.32
N TYR A 321 10.35 -9.66 -6.00
CA TYR A 321 9.27 -10.22 -5.17
C TYR A 321 7.96 -9.44 -5.32
N LEU A 322 7.99 -8.11 -5.13
CA LEU A 322 6.81 -7.25 -5.22
C LEU A 322 6.23 -7.22 -6.64
N GLY A 323 7.09 -7.16 -7.66
CA GLY A 323 6.68 -7.20 -9.06
C GLY A 323 5.98 -8.51 -9.42
N LEU A 324 6.59 -9.64 -9.05
CA LEU A 324 6.06 -10.98 -9.33
C LEU A 324 4.66 -11.15 -8.72
N ILE A 325 4.51 -10.84 -7.42
CA ILE A 325 3.23 -11.01 -6.73
C ILE A 325 2.15 -10.07 -7.27
N SER A 326 2.52 -8.85 -7.63
CA SER A 326 1.56 -7.88 -8.16
C SER A 326 1.08 -8.24 -9.57
N LEU A 327 1.91 -8.95 -10.35
CA LEU A 327 1.58 -9.39 -11.71
C LEU A 327 0.82 -10.72 -11.78
N ILE A 328 1.00 -11.63 -10.82
CA ILE A 328 0.32 -12.94 -10.82
C ILE A 328 -1.19 -12.84 -11.11
N PRO A 329 -1.98 -12.02 -10.39
CA PRO A 329 -3.42 -11.97 -10.64
C PRO A 329 -3.78 -11.31 -11.97
N LEU A 330 -2.95 -10.39 -12.46
CA LEU A 330 -3.16 -9.75 -13.76
C LEU A 330 -3.00 -10.78 -14.89
N LEU A 331 -1.96 -11.62 -14.80
CA LEU A 331 -1.73 -12.72 -15.73
C LEU A 331 -2.78 -13.83 -15.58
N ALA A 332 -3.19 -14.13 -14.34
CA ALA A 332 -4.24 -15.13 -14.09
C ALA A 332 -5.59 -14.71 -14.67
N SER A 333 -5.93 -13.42 -14.63
CA SER A 333 -7.14 -12.86 -15.24
C SER A 333 -7.12 -13.03 -16.77
N ASP A 334 -5.98 -12.73 -17.42
CA ASP A 334 -5.84 -12.80 -18.88
C ASP A 334 -5.83 -14.24 -19.40
N ILE A 335 -5.16 -15.16 -18.68
CA ILE A 335 -5.02 -16.56 -19.11
C ILE A 335 -6.24 -17.42 -18.77
N TRP A 336 -6.86 -17.20 -17.61
CA TRP A 336 -7.96 -18.04 -17.11
C TRP A 336 -9.34 -17.40 -17.20
N GLY A 337 -9.46 -16.15 -17.67
CA GLY A 337 -10.73 -15.46 -17.83
C GLY A 337 -11.52 -15.28 -16.53
N LEU A 338 -10.81 -15.29 -15.38
CA LEU A 338 -11.38 -15.02 -14.07
C LEU A 338 -11.91 -13.59 -14.01
N ASP A 339 -13.10 -13.39 -13.43
CA ASP A 339 -13.63 -12.04 -13.21
C ASP A 339 -12.70 -11.25 -12.26
N GLU A 340 -12.31 -10.05 -12.69
CA GLU A 340 -11.41 -9.14 -11.97
C GLU A 340 -11.99 -8.69 -10.61
N SER A 341 -13.29 -8.91 -10.41
CA SER A 341 -14.00 -8.61 -9.18
C SER A 341 -13.64 -9.56 -8.02
N ILE A 342 -13.01 -10.70 -8.33
CA ILE A 342 -12.45 -11.60 -7.33
C ILE A 342 -11.35 -10.83 -6.61
N GLY A 343 -11.67 -10.32 -5.41
CA GLY A 343 -10.87 -9.39 -4.60
C GLY A 343 -9.53 -9.92 -4.09
N LEU A 344 -8.97 -10.91 -4.78
CA LEU A 344 -7.67 -11.53 -4.58
C LEU A 344 -6.63 -10.92 -5.53
N GLY A 345 -6.64 -9.60 -5.68
CA GLY A 345 -5.54 -8.87 -6.30
C GLY A 345 -4.25 -9.08 -5.50
N GLY A 346 -3.11 -9.11 -6.19
CA GLY A 346 -1.79 -9.39 -5.59
C GLY A 346 -1.40 -8.29 -4.62
N THR A 347 -1.79 -7.06 -4.94
CA THR A 347 -1.68 -5.89 -4.06
C THR A 347 -2.53 -6.03 -2.80
N SER A 348 -3.79 -6.41 -2.93
CA SER A 348 -4.68 -6.63 -1.78
C SER A 348 -4.17 -7.74 -0.88
N LEU A 349 -3.64 -8.84 -1.43
CA LEU A 349 -3.08 -9.93 -0.66
C LEU A 349 -1.83 -9.51 0.13
N LEU A 350 -0.91 -8.77 -0.52
CA LEU A 350 0.26 -8.19 0.16
C LEU A 350 -0.16 -7.30 1.33
N ILE A 351 -1.13 -6.41 1.12
CA ILE A 351 -1.64 -5.52 2.16
C ILE A 351 -2.24 -6.34 3.32
N VAL A 352 -3.08 -7.33 3.01
CA VAL A 352 -3.73 -8.16 4.03
C VAL A 352 -2.70 -8.88 4.90
N VAL A 353 -1.73 -9.55 4.29
CA VAL A 353 -0.68 -10.27 5.03
C VAL A 353 0.20 -9.30 5.82
N GLY A 354 0.63 -8.19 5.20
CA GLY A 354 1.51 -7.20 5.85
C GLY A 354 0.88 -6.61 7.11
N VAL A 355 -0.37 -6.15 7.01
CA VAL A 355 -1.11 -5.54 8.12
C VAL A 355 -1.42 -6.57 9.21
N ALA A 356 -1.80 -7.81 8.83
CA ALA A 356 -2.02 -8.88 9.80
C ALA A 356 -0.75 -9.20 10.60
N LEU A 357 0.39 -9.35 9.93
CA LEU A 357 1.68 -9.62 10.58
C LEU A 357 2.13 -8.47 11.49
N GLU A 358 1.96 -7.22 11.05
CA GLU A 358 2.29 -6.05 11.85
C GLU A 358 1.42 -5.95 13.11
N THR A 359 0.11 -6.17 12.97
CA THR A 359 -0.84 -6.19 14.08
C THR A 359 -0.48 -7.28 15.09
N ILE A 360 -0.19 -8.50 14.63
CA ILE A 360 0.26 -9.60 15.51
C ILE A 360 1.56 -9.26 16.23
N ARG A 361 2.54 -8.66 15.52
CA ARG A 361 3.81 -8.24 16.14
C ARG A 361 3.58 -7.19 17.23
N GLN A 362 2.70 -6.21 17.00
CA GLN A 362 2.37 -5.19 17.98
C GLN A 362 1.65 -5.78 19.21
N ILE A 363 0.69 -6.68 19.00
CA ILE A 363 0.00 -7.39 20.09
C ILE A 363 1.00 -8.18 20.93
N LYS A 364 1.88 -8.98 20.29
CA LYS A 364 2.94 -9.72 20.99
C LYS A 364 3.86 -8.79 21.77
N GLY A 365 4.23 -7.64 21.21
CA GLY A 365 5.05 -6.64 21.89
C GLY A 365 4.38 -6.05 23.13
N LEU A 366 3.07 -5.78 23.09
CA LEU A 366 2.30 -5.32 24.25
C LEU A 366 2.15 -6.42 25.32
N MET A 367 1.91 -7.66 24.91
CA MET A 367 1.83 -8.81 25.82
C MET A 367 3.16 -9.08 26.53
N MET A 368 4.28 -9.01 25.82
CA MET A 368 5.60 -9.24 26.39
C MET A 368 5.95 -8.24 27.51
N LYS A 369 5.41 -7.01 27.46
CA LYS A 369 5.55 -6.04 28.56
C LYS A 369 4.79 -6.47 29.82
N ARG A 370 3.66 -7.17 29.66
CA ARG A 370 2.84 -7.67 30.78
C ARG A 370 3.46 -8.92 31.40
N ASP A 371 4.09 -9.76 30.58
CA ASP A 371 4.78 -10.98 31.02
C ASP A 371 6.19 -10.71 31.57
N TYR A 372 6.67 -9.46 31.48
CA TYR A 372 7.87 -8.98 32.18
C TYR A 372 7.56 -8.87 33.68
N VAL A 373 7.53 -10.02 34.35
CA VAL A 373 7.53 -10.08 35.82
C VAL A 373 8.90 -9.57 36.26
N GLY A 374 8.92 -8.49 37.05
CA GLY A 374 10.14 -7.98 37.63
C GLY A 374 10.88 -9.08 38.41
N PHE A 375 12.21 -9.00 38.44
CA PHE A 375 13.10 -9.96 39.11
C PHE A 375 12.83 -10.14 40.62
N ILE A 376 11.99 -9.30 41.22
CA ILE A 376 11.58 -9.40 42.61
C ILE A 376 10.19 -10.06 42.63
N ARG A 377 10.17 -11.34 42.97
CA ARG A 377 8.98 -12.02 43.48
C ARG A 377 9.03 -12.02 45.00
#